data_AF-A0A1J4KI04-F1
#
_entry.id   AF-A0A1J4KI04-F1
#
_cell.length_a   1.000
_cell.length_b   1.000
_cell.length_c   1.000
_cell.angle_alpha   90.00
_cell.angle_beta   90.00
_cell.angle_gamma   90.00
#
_symmetry.space_group_name_H-M   'P 1'
#
loop_
_entity.id
_entity.type
_entity.pdbx_description
1 polymer ?
#
loop_
_entity_poly.entity_id
_entity_poly.type
_entity_poly.pdbx_seq_one_letter_code
_entity_poly.pdbx_strand_id
1 'polypeptide(L)'
;MLRLYLRALSANTQESIVEVAEDTQDYMMHNFNSMPKLFSFDTTFLATLIESESIIQQVRSPKKSLAASDVIFCFVLVPTCIFSVNPPDESRFRLMTSTVLQTIPWPTYISQAISRRYNLSFTIFNRNVNLQNSVLIGVASLYQAFIGRNTGAKTKRPIVSFLSKSFQIFVINQLAFCLSQFLLKKLSFIPPSIIEEVVPSFIAAPLTHLVLTVGVENLFSSLVLSILRANKNPPRCDYEIPPEEPVPQALKCIICYDIFTDPVTCRGHTFCRGCLRRWLHRTRGHARHPITGEMIKESDIKSNIVFDLLVSNYRLCLQNKNRNRA
;
A
#
# COMPACT_ATOMS: atom_id res chain seq x y z
N MET A 1 -1.86 -13.39 1.22
CA MET A 1 -1.97 -13.38 2.70
C MET A 1 -3.39 -13.59 3.24
N LEU A 2 -4.43 -12.83 2.84
CA LEU A 2 -5.78 -12.98 3.44
C LEU A 2 -6.34 -14.40 3.34
N ARG A 3 -6.20 -15.05 2.17
CA ARG A 3 -6.61 -16.46 1.99
C ARG A 3 -5.98 -17.41 3.02
N LEU A 4 -4.67 -17.28 3.26
CA LEU A 4 -3.95 -18.09 4.25
C LEU A 4 -4.43 -17.81 5.68
N TYR A 5 -4.69 -16.54 5.99
CA TYR A 5 -5.27 -16.17 7.28
C TYR A 5 -6.66 -16.77 7.50
N LEU A 6 -7.53 -16.75 6.48
CA LEU A 6 -8.85 -17.40 6.55
C LEU A 6 -8.74 -18.92 6.69
N ARG A 7 -7.82 -19.56 5.97
CA ARG A 7 -7.52 -20.99 6.14
C ARG A 7 -7.01 -21.32 7.54
N ALA A 8 -6.14 -20.48 8.09
CA ALA A 8 -5.65 -20.63 9.45
C ALA A 8 -6.79 -20.49 10.47
N LEU A 9 -7.77 -19.61 10.23
CA LEU A 9 -8.96 -19.50 11.08
C LEU A 9 -9.84 -20.75 11.03
N SER A 10 -9.97 -21.39 9.86
CA SER A 10 -10.76 -22.62 9.71
C SER A 10 -10.01 -23.90 10.13
N ALA A 11 -8.69 -23.84 10.27
CA ALA A 11 -7.86 -24.99 10.60
C ALA A 11 -8.06 -25.40 12.07
N ASN A 12 -8.76 -26.52 12.28
CA ASN A 12 -9.17 -27.04 13.58
C ASN A 12 -8.67 -28.47 13.84
N THR A 13 -7.87 -29.05 12.94
CA THR A 13 -7.19 -30.34 13.11
C THR A 13 -5.68 -30.14 13.05
N GLN A 14 -4.90 -31.06 13.63
CA GLN A 14 -3.44 -30.94 13.62
C GLN A 14 -2.89 -30.96 12.18
N GLU A 15 -3.43 -31.82 11.32
CA GLU A 15 -3.02 -31.97 9.92
C GLU A 15 -3.29 -30.70 9.13
N SER A 16 -4.50 -30.13 9.25
CA SER A 16 -4.87 -28.89 8.54
C SER A 16 -4.06 -27.69 9.02
N ILE A 17 -3.70 -27.63 10.31
CA ILE A 17 -2.83 -26.58 10.85
C ILE A 17 -1.43 -26.70 10.26
N VAL A 18 -0.86 -27.91 10.17
CA VAL A 18 0.47 -28.14 9.59
C VAL A 18 0.48 -27.79 8.10
N GLU A 19 -0.51 -28.23 7.35
CA GLU A 19 -0.66 -27.91 5.92
C GLU A 19 -0.69 -26.39 5.69
N VAL A 20 -1.49 -25.65 6.48
CA VAL A 20 -1.56 -24.20 6.36
C VAL A 20 -0.27 -23.51 6.80
N ALA A 21 0.46 -24.08 7.77
CA ALA A 21 1.76 -23.57 8.20
C ALA A 21 2.81 -23.68 7.07
N GLU A 22 2.88 -24.84 6.41
CA GLU A 22 3.78 -25.10 5.27
C GLU A 22 3.46 -24.16 4.10
N ASP A 23 2.19 -24.09 3.69
CA ASP A 23 1.74 -23.19 2.63
C ASP A 23 2.05 -21.71 2.95
N THR A 24 1.94 -21.33 4.22
CA THR A 24 2.23 -19.97 4.66
C THR A 24 3.73 -19.68 4.56
N GLN A 25 4.56 -20.65 4.97
CA GLN A 25 6.01 -20.52 4.87
C GLN A 25 6.46 -20.43 3.41
N ASP A 26 5.95 -21.30 2.54
CA ASP A 26 6.25 -21.27 1.10
C ASP A 26 5.81 -19.96 0.46
N TYR A 27 4.60 -19.49 0.77
CA TYR A 27 4.13 -18.19 0.31
C TYR A 27 5.07 -17.06 0.73
N MET A 28 5.55 -17.05 1.98
CA MET A 28 6.45 -16.02 2.49
C MET A 28 7.82 -16.08 1.83
N MET A 29 8.35 -17.28 1.56
CA MET A 29 9.61 -17.46 0.83
C MET A 29 9.53 -16.90 -0.60
N HIS A 30 8.43 -17.16 -1.31
CA HIS A 30 8.26 -16.67 -2.68
C HIS A 30 7.91 -15.18 -2.78
N ASN A 31 7.27 -14.60 -1.76
CA ASN A 31 6.74 -13.22 -1.80
C ASN A 31 7.48 -12.23 -0.89
N PHE A 32 8.59 -12.61 -0.27
CA PHE A 32 9.30 -11.72 0.64
C PHE A 32 9.76 -10.41 -0.05
N ASN A 33 10.29 -10.52 -1.27
CA ASN A 33 10.80 -9.37 -2.02
C ASN A 33 9.69 -8.47 -2.60
N SER A 34 8.43 -8.94 -2.61
CA SER A 34 7.32 -8.26 -3.29
C SER A 34 6.42 -7.44 -2.37
N MET A 35 6.64 -7.42 -1.05
CA MET A 35 5.86 -6.55 -0.16
C MET A 35 6.30 -5.09 -0.33
N PRO A 36 5.48 -4.22 -0.94
CA PRO A 36 5.85 -2.83 -1.08
C PRO A 36 5.74 -2.15 0.27
N LYS A 37 6.67 -1.25 0.55
CA LYS A 37 6.56 -0.37 1.70
C LYS A 37 5.49 0.65 1.37
N LEU A 38 4.53 0.83 2.26
CA LEU A 38 3.34 1.66 2.03
C LEU A 38 3.69 3.12 1.63
N PHE A 39 4.85 3.60 2.08
CA PHE A 39 5.33 4.96 1.86
C PHE A 39 6.67 5.05 1.10
N SER A 40 7.17 3.95 0.51
CA SER A 40 8.30 4.07 -0.41
C SER A 40 7.78 4.34 -1.81
N PHE A 41 7.69 5.61 -2.19
CA PHE A 41 7.38 5.99 -3.56
C PHE A 41 8.66 5.98 -4.39
N ASP A 42 8.60 5.40 -5.58
CA ASP A 42 9.60 5.75 -6.60
C ASP A 42 9.43 7.23 -6.94
N THR A 43 10.53 7.95 -7.03
CA THR A 43 10.62 9.36 -7.45
C THR A 43 9.86 9.62 -8.75
N THR A 44 9.88 8.66 -9.69
CA THR A 44 9.12 8.73 -10.95
C THR A 44 7.62 8.68 -10.72
N PHE A 45 7.18 7.83 -9.78
CA PHE A 45 5.79 7.75 -9.39
C PHE A 45 5.34 9.02 -8.66
N LEU A 46 6.18 9.54 -7.75
CA LEU A 46 5.91 10.82 -7.06
C LEU A 46 5.75 11.97 -8.06
N ALA A 47 6.62 12.06 -9.08
CA ALA A 47 6.48 13.05 -10.15
C ALA A 47 5.14 12.92 -10.89
N THR A 48 4.80 11.69 -11.28
CA THR A 48 3.52 11.38 -11.94
C THR A 48 2.33 11.83 -11.11
N LEU A 49 2.40 11.58 -9.80
CA LEU A 49 1.37 11.97 -8.87
C LEU A 49 1.23 13.49 -8.83
N ILE A 50 2.32 14.24 -8.62
CA ILE A 50 2.33 15.71 -8.58
C ILE A 50 1.76 16.31 -9.87
N GLU A 51 2.10 15.74 -11.03
CA GLU A 51 1.58 16.15 -12.34
C GLU A 51 0.06 15.92 -12.43
N SER A 52 -0.38 14.70 -12.11
CA SER A 52 -1.80 14.34 -12.20
C SER A 52 -2.67 15.07 -11.18
N GLU A 53 -2.17 15.29 -9.96
CA GLU A 53 -2.87 16.06 -8.94
C GLU A 53 -3.04 17.50 -9.35
N SER A 54 -2.09 18.06 -10.09
CA SER A 54 -2.25 19.41 -10.62
C SER A 54 -3.40 19.54 -11.62
N ILE A 55 -3.63 18.51 -12.45
CA ILE A 55 -4.77 18.43 -13.35
C ILE A 55 -6.07 18.34 -12.53
N ILE A 56 -6.08 17.53 -11.48
CA ILE A 56 -7.25 17.31 -10.61
C ILE A 56 -7.56 18.54 -9.75
N GLN A 57 -6.55 19.25 -9.24
CA GLN A 57 -6.72 20.43 -8.40
C GLN A 57 -7.34 21.59 -9.16
N GLN A 58 -6.94 21.79 -10.42
CA GLN A 58 -7.53 22.85 -11.24
C GLN A 58 -9.01 22.61 -11.59
N VAL A 59 -9.48 21.38 -11.46
CA VAL A 59 -10.92 21.05 -11.54
C VAL A 59 -11.67 21.65 -10.34
N ARG A 60 -11.04 21.66 -9.16
CA ARG A 60 -11.66 22.17 -7.92
C ARG A 60 -11.67 23.69 -7.90
N SER A 61 -10.52 24.28 -8.23
CA SER A 61 -10.29 25.71 -8.17
C SER A 61 -9.56 26.16 -9.43
N PRO A 62 -10.29 26.45 -10.53
CA PRO A 62 -9.67 26.94 -11.75
C PRO A 62 -9.06 28.32 -11.47
N LYS A 63 -7.73 28.36 -11.35
CA LYS A 63 -7.00 29.59 -11.11
C LYS A 63 -6.91 30.40 -12.40
N LYS A 64 -7.46 31.61 -12.39
CA LYS A 64 -7.34 32.56 -13.52
C LYS A 64 -5.95 33.21 -13.57
N SER A 65 -5.29 33.31 -12.42
CA SER A 65 -3.94 33.82 -12.26
C SER A 65 -3.24 33.08 -11.13
N LEU A 66 -1.91 33.00 -11.19
CA LEU A 66 -1.08 32.45 -10.13
C LEU A 66 -1.01 33.45 -8.97
N ALA A 67 -1.36 33.02 -7.76
CA ALA A 67 -1.08 33.81 -6.57
C ALA A 67 0.43 33.77 -6.26
N ALA A 68 0.95 34.79 -5.57
CA ALA A 68 2.36 34.78 -5.14
C ALA A 68 2.69 33.54 -4.27
N SER A 69 1.73 33.08 -3.47
CA SER A 69 1.85 31.84 -2.68
C SER A 69 2.03 30.60 -3.56
N ASP A 70 1.34 30.55 -4.70
CA ASP A 70 1.46 29.43 -5.64
C ASP A 70 2.83 29.42 -6.30
N VAL A 71 3.34 30.61 -6.64
CA VAL A 71 4.69 30.74 -7.20
C VAL A 71 5.74 30.29 -6.17
N ILE A 72 5.64 30.73 -4.92
CA ILE A 72 6.56 30.31 -3.85
C ILE A 72 6.47 28.80 -3.63
N PHE A 73 5.25 28.24 -3.57
CA PHE A 73 5.06 26.81 -3.36
C PHE A 73 5.64 25.99 -4.51
N CYS A 74 5.25 26.28 -5.75
CA CYS A 74 5.63 25.51 -6.94
C CYS A 74 7.09 25.70 -7.35
N PHE A 75 7.67 26.89 -7.17
CA PHE A 75 9.02 27.19 -7.66
C PHE A 75 10.10 27.20 -6.57
N VAL A 76 9.73 27.29 -5.29
CA VAL A 76 10.69 27.29 -4.18
C VAL A 76 10.51 26.06 -3.29
N LEU A 77 9.34 25.91 -2.65
CA LEU A 77 9.15 24.87 -1.63
C LEU A 77 9.21 23.46 -2.22
N VAL A 78 8.41 23.19 -3.26
CA VAL A 78 8.35 21.85 -3.87
C VAL A 78 9.72 21.43 -4.43
N PRO A 79 10.43 22.25 -5.24
CA PRO A 79 11.79 21.92 -5.68
C PRO A 79 12.76 21.70 -4.52
N THR A 80 12.74 22.56 -3.49
CA THR A 80 13.64 22.41 -2.33
C THR A 80 13.41 21.09 -1.60
N CYS A 81 12.14 20.73 -1.36
CA CYS A 81 11.76 19.45 -0.78
C CYS A 81 12.16 18.26 -1.66
N ILE A 82 12.17 18.43 -2.98
CA ILE A 82 12.58 17.38 -3.92
C ILE A 82 14.09 17.22 -3.94
N PHE A 83 14.85 18.31 -3.97
CA PHE A 83 16.31 18.27 -3.96
C PHE A 83 16.87 17.69 -2.65
N SER A 84 16.18 17.87 -1.52
CA SER A 84 16.59 17.28 -0.24
C SER A 84 16.49 15.74 -0.22
N VAL A 85 15.66 15.14 -1.08
CA VAL A 85 15.50 13.68 -1.21
C VAL A 85 16.55 13.06 -2.15
N ASN A 86 17.33 13.89 -2.84
CA ASN A 86 18.38 13.48 -3.78
C ASN A 86 17.93 12.43 -4.83
N PRO A 87 16.89 12.71 -5.63
CA PRO A 87 16.40 11.78 -6.65
C PRO A 87 17.39 11.67 -7.83
N PRO A 88 17.29 10.61 -8.66
CA PRO A 88 18.06 10.48 -9.90
C PRO A 88 17.87 11.69 -10.84
N ASP A 89 18.86 12.00 -11.68
CA ASP A 89 18.86 13.22 -12.50
C ASP A 89 17.65 13.34 -13.45
N GLU A 90 17.22 12.24 -14.06
CA GLU A 90 16.03 12.22 -14.92
C GLU A 90 14.76 12.62 -14.15
N SER A 91 14.64 12.14 -12.91
CA SER A 91 13.51 12.45 -12.04
C SER A 91 13.54 13.90 -11.56
N ARG A 92 14.72 14.50 -11.35
CA ARG A 92 14.87 15.93 -10.97
C ARG A 92 14.27 16.85 -12.02
N PHE A 93 14.65 16.66 -13.29
CA PHE A 93 14.14 17.48 -14.38
C PHE A 93 12.63 17.33 -14.51
N ARG A 94 12.14 16.08 -14.51
CA ARG A 94 10.71 15.82 -14.58
C ARG A 94 9.96 16.52 -13.45
N LEU A 95 10.41 16.35 -12.22
CA LEU A 95 9.83 16.98 -11.04
C LEU A 95 9.80 18.51 -11.12
N MET A 96 10.86 19.13 -11.65
CA MET A 96 10.89 20.58 -11.91
C MET A 96 9.90 20.98 -13.01
N THR A 97 9.76 20.20 -14.07
CA THR A 97 8.73 20.48 -15.09
C THR A 97 7.32 20.23 -14.57
N SER A 98 7.13 19.26 -13.67
CA SER A 98 5.84 18.96 -13.05
C SER A 98 5.27 20.19 -12.34
N THR A 99 6.10 21.00 -11.68
CA THR A 99 5.66 22.22 -11.00
C THR A 99 5.17 23.30 -11.98
N VAL A 100 5.81 23.40 -13.14
CA VAL A 100 5.36 24.27 -14.25
C VAL A 100 4.04 23.75 -14.84
N LEU A 101 3.89 22.44 -15.00
CA LEU A 101 2.63 21.86 -15.50
C LEU A 101 1.45 22.17 -14.57
N GLN A 102 1.69 22.42 -13.27
CA GLN A 102 0.62 22.82 -12.35
C GLN A 102 0.05 24.20 -12.62
N THR A 103 0.76 25.04 -13.37
CA THR A 103 0.29 26.40 -13.68
C THR A 103 -0.53 26.47 -14.97
N ILE A 104 -0.57 25.40 -15.75
CA ILE A 104 -1.27 25.36 -17.05
C ILE A 104 -2.77 25.16 -16.81
N PRO A 105 -3.69 26.01 -17.31
CA PRO A 105 -5.14 25.85 -17.13
C PRO A 105 -5.72 24.64 -17.90
N TRP A 106 -5.46 23.44 -17.40
CA TRP A 106 -5.87 22.16 -17.98
C TRP A 106 -7.37 22.07 -18.30
N PRO A 107 -8.31 22.53 -17.45
CA PRO A 107 -9.73 22.47 -17.77
C PRO A 107 -10.07 23.23 -19.07
N THR A 108 -9.47 24.40 -19.27
CA THR A 108 -9.69 25.23 -20.47
C THR A 108 -9.12 24.56 -21.71
N TYR A 109 -7.88 24.05 -21.65
CA TYR A 109 -7.28 23.39 -22.82
C TYR A 109 -7.95 22.07 -23.17
N ILE A 110 -8.29 21.24 -22.18
CA ILE A 110 -8.93 19.94 -22.40
C ILE A 110 -10.36 20.14 -22.92
N SER A 111 -11.13 21.09 -22.36
CA SER A 111 -12.48 21.41 -22.86
C SER A 111 -12.45 21.92 -24.30
N GLN A 112 -11.51 22.80 -24.64
CA GLN A 112 -11.31 23.28 -26.01
C GLN A 112 -10.87 22.15 -26.97
N ALA A 113 -10.00 21.25 -26.53
CA ALA A 113 -9.56 20.13 -27.34
C ALA A 113 -10.69 19.13 -27.63
N ILE A 114 -11.50 18.82 -26.62
CA ILE A 114 -12.65 17.91 -26.74
C ILE A 114 -13.73 18.53 -27.65
N SER A 115 -14.07 19.80 -27.44
CA SER A 115 -15.11 20.48 -28.24
C SER A 115 -14.73 20.54 -29.72
N ARG A 116 -13.47 20.85 -30.03
CA ARG A 116 -12.95 20.88 -31.40
C ARG A 116 -12.96 19.52 -32.08
N ARG A 117 -12.68 18.43 -31.34
CA ARG A 117 -12.53 17.09 -31.94
C ARG A 117 -13.84 16.36 -32.16
N TYR A 118 -14.81 16.55 -31.27
CA TYR A 118 -16.04 15.75 -31.28
C TYR A 118 -17.28 16.51 -31.75
N ASN A 119 -17.15 17.79 -32.13
CA ASN A 119 -18.28 18.68 -32.43
C ASN A 119 -19.36 18.68 -31.34
N LEU A 120 -19.00 18.30 -30.11
CA LEU A 120 -19.88 18.38 -28.97
C LEU A 120 -20.16 19.86 -28.73
N SER A 121 -21.45 20.22 -28.68
CA SER A 121 -21.86 21.59 -28.37
C SER A 121 -21.13 22.01 -27.09
N PHE A 122 -20.22 22.99 -27.24
CA PHE A 122 -19.44 23.55 -26.14
C PHE A 122 -20.35 23.91 -24.97
N THR A 123 -21.58 24.34 -25.27
CA THR A 123 -22.63 24.66 -24.32
C THR A 123 -23.05 23.47 -23.45
N ILE A 124 -23.20 22.26 -24.00
CA ILE A 124 -23.63 21.08 -23.22
C ILE A 124 -22.53 20.63 -22.27
N PHE A 125 -21.29 20.55 -22.77
CA PHE A 125 -20.15 20.17 -21.94
C PHE A 125 -19.90 21.20 -20.84
N ASN A 126 -20.05 22.50 -21.14
CA ASN A 126 -19.84 23.57 -20.16
C ASN A 126 -20.99 23.73 -19.16
N ARG A 127 -22.18 23.19 -19.46
CA ARG A 127 -23.34 23.28 -18.55
C ARG A 127 -23.28 22.24 -17.43
N ASN A 128 -22.58 21.12 -17.61
CA ASN A 128 -22.49 20.06 -16.62
C ASN A 128 -21.08 19.97 -16.00
N VAL A 129 -20.85 20.81 -14.99
CA VAL A 129 -19.58 20.87 -14.23
C VAL A 129 -19.17 19.48 -13.71
N ASN A 130 -20.12 18.67 -13.23
CA ASN A 130 -19.82 17.33 -12.72
C ASN A 130 -19.27 16.38 -13.79
N LEU A 131 -19.79 16.47 -15.02
CA LEU A 131 -19.28 15.71 -16.15
C LEU A 131 -17.87 16.16 -16.54
N GLN A 132 -17.62 17.47 -16.61
CA GLN A 132 -16.29 18.00 -16.90
C GLN A 132 -15.26 17.52 -15.88
N ASN A 133 -15.61 17.62 -14.59
CA ASN A 133 -14.77 17.18 -13.49
C ASN A 133 -14.43 15.69 -13.61
N SER A 134 -15.42 14.86 -13.91
CA SER A 134 -15.24 13.41 -14.07
C SER A 134 -14.35 13.08 -15.27
N VAL A 135 -14.50 13.78 -16.40
CA VAL A 135 -13.65 13.59 -17.58
C VAL A 135 -12.19 13.95 -17.27
N LEU A 136 -11.95 15.07 -16.59
CA LEU A 136 -10.61 15.52 -16.21
C LEU A 136 -9.94 14.54 -15.22
N ILE A 137 -10.69 14.08 -14.21
CA ILE A 137 -10.21 13.04 -13.29
C ILE A 137 -9.90 11.74 -14.07
N GLY A 138 -10.72 11.38 -15.05
CA GLY A 138 -10.49 10.26 -15.95
C GLY A 138 -9.18 10.38 -16.74
N VAL A 139 -8.91 11.55 -17.31
CA VAL A 139 -7.67 11.84 -18.05
C VAL A 139 -6.45 11.74 -17.13
N ALA A 140 -6.49 12.35 -15.94
CA ALA A 140 -5.41 12.26 -14.96
C ALA A 140 -5.15 10.81 -14.52
N SER A 141 -6.22 10.02 -14.34
CA SER A 141 -6.14 8.62 -13.92
C SER A 141 -5.56 7.72 -15.02
N LEU A 142 -5.93 7.97 -16.29
CA LEU A 142 -5.34 7.30 -17.46
C LEU A 142 -3.85 7.61 -17.57
N TYR A 143 -3.46 8.86 -17.32
CA TYR A 143 -2.06 9.28 -17.30
C TYR A 143 -1.27 8.54 -16.21
N GLN A 144 -1.78 8.51 -14.97
CA GLN A 144 -1.17 7.76 -13.87
C GLN A 144 -1.01 6.26 -14.20
N ALA A 145 -2.05 5.63 -14.76
CA ALA A 145 -2.00 4.23 -15.18
C ALA A 145 -0.96 3.98 -16.29
N PHE A 146 -0.85 4.91 -17.24
CA PHE A 146 0.07 4.81 -18.36
C PHE A 146 1.53 4.89 -17.91
N ILE A 147 1.86 5.86 -17.06
CA ILE A 147 3.22 5.95 -16.52
C ILE A 147 3.53 4.76 -15.63
N GLY A 148 2.60 4.34 -14.75
CA GLY A 148 2.78 3.14 -13.92
C GLY A 148 3.01 1.85 -14.72
N ARG A 149 2.47 1.77 -15.95
CA ARG A 149 2.74 0.67 -16.89
C ARG A 149 4.16 0.73 -17.46
N ASN A 150 4.68 1.92 -17.73
CA ASN A 150 5.99 2.10 -18.36
C ASN A 150 7.15 2.02 -17.35
N THR A 151 6.94 2.40 -16.09
CA THR A 151 7.97 2.33 -15.03
C THR A 151 8.16 0.91 -14.48
N GLY A 152 7.09 0.10 -14.44
CA GLY A 152 7.12 -1.28 -13.94
C GLY A 152 7.51 -2.33 -14.98
N ALA A 153 8.78 -2.41 -15.37
CA ALA A 153 9.49 -3.54 -15.99
C ALA A 153 8.76 -4.44 -17.06
N LYS A 154 9.22 -4.30 -18.30
CA LYS A 154 9.42 -5.26 -19.42
C LYS A 154 8.32 -6.19 -19.95
N THR A 155 7.23 -6.47 -19.25
CA THR A 155 6.16 -7.34 -19.82
C THR A 155 4.99 -6.51 -20.36
N LYS A 156 4.68 -6.68 -21.65
CA LYS A 156 3.49 -6.09 -22.27
C LYS A 156 2.24 -6.68 -21.61
N ARG A 157 1.69 -6.00 -20.60
CA ARG A 157 0.42 -6.39 -19.99
C ARG A 157 -0.72 -6.25 -21.00
N PRO A 158 -1.74 -7.11 -20.95
CA PRO A 158 -2.91 -7.00 -21.82
C PRO A 158 -3.65 -5.67 -21.60
N ILE A 159 -4.27 -5.15 -22.65
CA ILE A 159 -5.02 -3.88 -22.60
C ILE A 159 -6.12 -3.88 -21.54
N VAL A 160 -6.75 -5.04 -21.30
CA VAL A 160 -7.78 -5.22 -20.28
C VAL A 160 -7.23 -4.93 -18.87
N SER A 161 -6.02 -5.39 -18.56
CA SER A 161 -5.38 -5.11 -17.26
C SER A 161 -5.07 -3.62 -17.10
N PHE A 162 -4.66 -2.96 -18.18
CA PHE A 162 -4.45 -1.51 -18.19
C PHE A 162 -5.77 -0.76 -17.93
N LEU A 163 -6.84 -1.08 -18.66
CA LEU A 163 -8.15 -0.44 -18.49
C LEU A 163 -8.71 -0.65 -17.08
N SER A 164 -8.57 -1.87 -16.53
CA SER A 164 -8.97 -2.18 -15.16
C SER A 164 -8.22 -1.31 -14.14
N LYS A 165 -6.89 -1.17 -14.27
CA LYS A 165 -6.10 -0.30 -13.40
C LYS A 165 -6.49 1.17 -13.54
N SER A 166 -6.67 1.67 -14.77
CA SER A 166 -7.12 3.04 -15.02
C SER A 166 -8.46 3.32 -14.35
N PHE A 167 -9.39 2.38 -14.42
CA PHE A 167 -10.70 2.50 -13.74
C PHE A 167 -10.56 2.51 -12.21
N GLN A 168 -9.72 1.64 -11.64
CA GLN A 168 -9.47 1.62 -10.19
C GLN A 168 -8.88 2.95 -9.69
N ILE A 169 -7.89 3.49 -10.42
CA ILE A 169 -7.28 4.78 -10.12
C ILE A 169 -8.30 5.91 -10.25
N PHE A 170 -9.15 5.87 -11.27
CA PHE A 170 -10.26 6.81 -11.43
C PHE A 170 -11.19 6.81 -10.22
N VAL A 171 -11.60 5.64 -9.73
CA VAL A 171 -12.44 5.53 -8.54
C VAL A 171 -11.74 6.13 -7.32
N ILE A 172 -10.45 5.87 -7.11
CA ILE A 172 -9.67 6.45 -5.99
C ILE A 172 -9.66 7.97 -6.06
N ASN A 173 -9.30 8.53 -7.22
CA ASN A 173 -9.22 9.98 -7.41
C ASN A 173 -10.60 10.64 -7.28
N GLN A 174 -11.66 9.99 -7.79
CA GLN A 174 -13.03 10.47 -7.66
C GLN A 174 -13.49 10.48 -6.20
N LEU A 175 -13.18 9.43 -5.43
CA LEU A 175 -13.49 9.37 -4.01
C LEU A 175 -12.72 10.42 -3.21
N ALA A 176 -11.43 10.61 -3.49
CA ALA A 176 -10.62 11.65 -2.88
C ALA A 176 -11.14 13.06 -3.20
N PHE A 177 -11.60 13.28 -4.44
CA PHE A 177 -12.26 14.52 -4.85
C PHE A 177 -13.55 14.76 -4.06
N CYS A 178 -14.45 13.76 -3.98
CA CYS A 178 -15.69 13.85 -3.22
C CYS A 178 -15.43 14.09 -1.72
N LEU A 179 -14.44 13.41 -1.15
CA LEU A 179 -14.04 13.58 0.24
C LEU A 179 -13.51 15.00 0.50
N SER A 180 -12.68 15.53 -0.40
CA SER A 180 -12.19 16.92 -0.32
C SER A 180 -13.35 17.90 -0.28
N GLN A 181 -14.32 17.76 -1.19
CA GLN A 181 -15.52 18.60 -1.24
C GLN A 181 -16.38 18.49 0.02
N PHE A 182 -16.50 17.29 0.58
CA PHE A 182 -17.20 17.07 1.83
C PHE A 182 -16.49 17.77 3.00
N LEU A 183 -15.17 17.61 3.10
CA LEU A 183 -14.37 18.22 4.17
C LEU A 183 -14.37 19.75 4.08
N LEU A 184 -14.25 20.33 2.88
CA LEU A 184 -14.37 21.78 2.67
C LEU A 184 -15.70 22.33 3.19
N LYS A 185 -16.80 21.59 3.01
CA LYS A 185 -18.13 21.99 3.51
C LYS A 185 -18.26 21.84 5.03
N LYS A 186 -17.58 20.88 5.63
CA LYS A 186 -17.71 20.56 7.06
C LYS A 186 -16.70 21.25 7.95
N LEU A 187 -15.50 21.53 7.45
CA LEU A 187 -14.36 22.06 8.19
C LEU A 187 -14.03 23.48 7.71
N SER A 188 -14.97 24.41 7.89
CA SER A 188 -14.83 25.80 7.45
C SER A 188 -13.67 26.56 8.13
N PHE A 189 -13.17 26.06 9.26
CA PHE A 189 -12.02 26.66 9.97
C PHE A 189 -10.67 26.35 9.31
N ILE A 190 -10.59 25.30 8.47
CA ILE A 190 -9.35 24.93 7.79
C ILE A 190 -9.30 25.67 6.45
N PRO A 191 -8.20 26.37 6.13
CA PRO A 191 -8.00 26.99 4.82
C PRO A 191 -8.24 25.97 3.68
N PRO A 192 -9.02 26.33 2.64
CA PRO A 192 -9.32 25.43 1.54
C PRO A 192 -8.08 24.84 0.86
N SER A 193 -7.01 25.64 0.74
CA SER A 193 -5.72 25.21 0.19
C SER A 193 -5.12 24.01 0.92
N ILE A 194 -5.30 23.93 2.25
CA ILE A 194 -4.78 22.82 3.05
C ILE A 194 -5.59 21.56 2.76
N ILE A 195 -6.92 21.63 2.76
CA ILE A 195 -7.76 20.44 2.49
C ILE A 195 -7.53 19.93 1.07
N GLU A 196 -7.44 20.83 0.09
CA GLU A 196 -7.23 20.51 -1.32
C GLU A 196 -5.87 19.87 -1.61
N GLU A 197 -4.84 20.16 -0.80
CA GLU A 197 -3.50 19.58 -0.91
C GLU A 197 -3.33 18.30 -0.08
N VAL A 198 -3.87 18.29 1.15
CA VAL A 198 -3.70 17.19 2.10
C VAL A 198 -4.49 15.97 1.68
N VAL A 199 -5.75 16.11 1.29
CA VAL A 199 -6.59 14.95 0.96
C VAL A 199 -6.00 14.12 -0.18
N PRO A 200 -5.59 14.70 -1.32
CA PRO A 200 -5.01 13.88 -2.38
C PRO A 200 -3.62 13.34 -2.02
N SER A 201 -2.77 14.14 -1.36
CA SER A 201 -1.42 13.73 -0.98
C SER A 201 -1.40 12.59 0.05
N PHE A 202 -2.34 12.57 1.00
CA PHE A 202 -2.37 11.58 2.07
C PHE A 202 -3.35 10.43 1.83
N ILE A 203 -4.32 10.58 0.92
CA ILE A 203 -5.33 9.55 0.64
C ILE A 203 -5.20 9.03 -0.79
N ALA A 204 -5.32 9.88 -1.80
CA ALA A 204 -5.30 9.43 -3.20
C ALA A 204 -3.92 8.83 -3.56
N ALA A 205 -2.84 9.49 -3.17
CA ALA A 205 -1.50 9.08 -3.56
C ALA A 205 -1.04 7.73 -3.00
N PRO A 206 -1.16 7.46 -1.69
CA PRO A 206 -0.76 6.16 -1.15
C PRO A 206 -1.67 5.04 -1.69
N LEU A 207 -2.97 5.30 -1.85
CA LEU A 207 -3.90 4.31 -2.40
C LEU A 207 -3.61 4.01 -3.87
N THR A 208 -3.37 5.03 -4.69
CA THR A 208 -3.00 4.85 -6.11
C THR A 208 -1.69 4.08 -6.24
N HIS A 209 -0.69 4.40 -5.42
CA HIS A 209 0.57 3.65 -5.36
C HIS A 209 0.35 2.18 -5.01
N LEU A 210 -0.44 1.91 -3.97
CA LEU A 210 -0.77 0.56 -3.53
C LEU A 210 -1.53 -0.20 -4.63
N VAL A 211 -2.50 0.43 -5.29
CA VAL A 211 -3.23 -0.21 -6.40
C VAL A 211 -2.31 -0.53 -7.57
N LEU A 212 -1.38 0.37 -7.91
CA LEU A 212 -0.45 0.15 -9.01
C LEU A 212 0.56 -0.96 -8.73
N THR A 213 1.10 -1.01 -7.50
CA THR A 213 2.14 -1.95 -7.08
C THR A 213 1.59 -3.31 -6.65
N VAL A 214 0.53 -3.31 -5.84
CA VAL A 214 -0.02 -4.49 -5.15
C VAL A 214 -1.31 -4.99 -5.79
N GLY A 215 -2.10 -4.10 -6.39
CA GLY A 215 -3.45 -4.37 -6.86
C GLY A 215 -4.51 -4.24 -5.77
N VAL A 216 -5.76 -4.01 -6.19
CA VAL A 216 -6.90 -3.77 -5.27
C VAL A 216 -7.21 -4.98 -4.38
N GLU A 217 -7.10 -6.21 -4.89
CA GLU A 217 -7.40 -7.43 -4.12
C GLU A 217 -6.50 -7.55 -2.89
N ASN A 218 -5.22 -7.25 -3.07
CA ASN A 218 -4.22 -7.31 -2.02
C ASN A 218 -4.30 -6.09 -1.09
N LEU A 219 -4.73 -4.92 -1.59
CA LEU A 219 -5.05 -3.75 -0.77
C LEU A 219 -6.20 -4.08 0.20
N PHE A 220 -7.32 -4.58 -0.33
CA PHE A 220 -8.47 -4.99 0.46
C PHE A 220 -8.08 -6.06 1.48
N SER A 221 -7.30 -7.06 1.04
CA SER A 221 -6.73 -8.07 1.93
C SER A 221 -5.94 -7.46 3.08
N SER A 222 -5.11 -6.45 2.81
CA SER A 222 -4.28 -5.80 3.82
C SER A 222 -5.09 -4.93 4.79
N LEU A 223 -6.12 -4.23 4.29
CA LEU A 223 -7.05 -3.46 5.11
C LEU A 223 -7.87 -4.38 6.03
N VAL A 224 -8.45 -5.44 5.47
CA VAL A 224 -9.21 -6.44 6.23
C VAL A 224 -8.31 -7.06 7.30
N LEU A 225 -7.09 -7.46 6.96
CA LEU A 225 -6.13 -7.96 7.95
C LEU A 225 -5.78 -6.92 9.02
N SER A 226 -5.69 -5.64 8.67
CA SER A 226 -5.41 -4.57 9.65
C SER A 226 -6.57 -4.35 10.62
N ILE A 227 -7.80 -4.38 10.13
CA ILE A 227 -9.01 -4.30 10.96
C ILE A 227 -9.12 -5.54 11.86
N LEU A 228 -8.86 -6.73 11.31
CA LEU A 228 -8.88 -7.98 12.07
C LEU A 228 -7.81 -7.99 13.15
N ARG A 229 -6.63 -7.44 12.89
CA ARG A 229 -5.57 -7.24 13.90
C ARG A 229 -5.99 -6.29 15.01
N ALA A 230 -6.63 -5.18 14.65
CA ALA A 230 -7.08 -4.19 15.62
C ALA A 230 -8.17 -4.74 16.55
N ASN A 231 -9.03 -5.63 16.03
CA ASN A 231 -10.18 -6.15 16.76
C ASN A 231 -9.95 -7.51 17.44
N LYS A 232 -8.95 -8.30 17.02
CA LYS A 232 -8.67 -9.59 17.67
C LYS A 232 -7.48 -9.47 18.62
N ASN A 233 -7.78 -9.61 19.91
CA ASN A 233 -6.92 -10.42 20.76
C ASN A 233 -7.19 -11.88 20.36
N PRO A 234 -6.26 -12.60 19.72
CA PRO A 234 -6.45 -14.04 19.54
C PRO A 234 -6.74 -14.64 20.92
N PRO A 235 -7.64 -15.64 21.03
CA PRO A 235 -7.91 -16.30 22.29
C PRO A 235 -6.57 -16.82 22.82
N ARG A 236 -6.10 -16.24 23.93
CA ARG A 236 -4.85 -16.68 24.57
C ARG A 236 -5.12 -18.08 25.12
N CYS A 237 -4.62 -19.07 24.41
CA CYS A 237 -4.57 -20.43 24.91
C CYS A 237 -3.25 -20.56 25.67
N ASP A 238 -3.35 -20.46 26.99
CA ASP A 238 -2.23 -20.63 27.93
C ASP A 238 -1.92 -22.13 28.17
N TYR A 239 -2.43 -23.01 27.31
CA TYR A 239 -2.15 -24.43 27.39
C TYR A 239 -0.67 -24.71 27.10
N GLU A 240 0.04 -25.17 28.13
CA GLU A 240 1.42 -25.62 28.01
C GLU A 240 1.46 -26.99 27.33
N ILE A 241 2.29 -27.10 26.29
CA ILE A 241 2.44 -28.35 25.55
C ILE A 241 3.30 -29.29 26.40
N PRO A 242 2.82 -30.50 26.70
CA PRO A 242 3.62 -31.49 27.43
C PRO A 242 4.94 -31.76 26.70
N PRO A 243 6.06 -31.95 27.42
CA PRO A 243 7.39 -32.10 26.80
C PRO A 243 7.51 -33.34 25.90
N GLU A 244 6.65 -34.33 26.08
CA GLU A 244 6.61 -35.56 25.28
C GLU A 244 5.80 -35.43 23.98
N GLU A 245 4.95 -34.40 23.85
CA GLU A 245 4.10 -34.26 22.66
C GLU A 245 4.95 -33.75 21.47
N PRO A 246 4.99 -34.49 20.34
CA PRO A 246 5.81 -34.10 19.20
C PRO A 246 5.22 -32.87 18.49
N VAL A 247 5.89 -31.73 18.61
CA VAL A 247 5.51 -30.52 17.87
C VAL A 247 5.98 -30.63 16.39
N PRO A 248 5.09 -30.41 15.40
CA PRO A 248 5.43 -30.43 13.98
C PRO A 248 6.53 -29.44 13.60
N GLN A 249 7.40 -29.81 12.66
CA GLN A 249 8.53 -28.98 12.25
C GLN A 249 8.09 -27.63 11.66
N ALA A 250 6.96 -27.60 10.94
CA ALA A 250 6.39 -26.38 10.38
C ALA A 250 6.03 -25.34 11.45
N LEU A 251 5.78 -25.74 12.69
CA LEU A 251 5.42 -24.84 13.81
C LEU A 251 6.60 -24.55 14.76
N LYS A 252 7.80 -25.04 14.44
CA LYS A 252 9.00 -24.87 15.26
C LYS A 252 9.84 -23.70 14.81
N CYS A 253 10.30 -22.92 15.78
CA CYS A 253 11.34 -21.93 15.56
C CYS A 253 12.70 -22.62 15.43
N ILE A 254 13.41 -22.35 14.33
CA ILE A 254 14.70 -22.99 14.07
C ILE A 254 15.83 -22.59 15.04
N ILE A 255 15.63 -21.55 15.87
CA ILE A 255 16.63 -21.08 16.84
C ILE A 255 16.49 -21.81 18.17
N CYS A 256 15.26 -21.96 18.68
CA CYS A 256 15.00 -22.62 19.96
C CYS A 256 14.49 -24.05 19.82
N TYR A 257 14.21 -24.50 18.60
CA TYR A 257 13.63 -25.82 18.27
C TYR A 257 12.29 -26.13 18.95
N ASP A 258 11.65 -25.09 19.48
CA ASP A 258 10.39 -25.14 20.20
C ASP A 258 9.30 -24.42 19.39
N ILE A 259 8.03 -24.60 19.79
CA ILE A 259 6.89 -23.96 19.17
C ILE A 259 7.04 -22.43 19.16
N PHE A 260 6.55 -21.79 18.10
CA PHE A 260 6.66 -20.33 18.01
C PHE A 260 6.01 -19.62 19.22
N THR A 261 6.74 -18.64 19.75
CA THR A 261 6.28 -17.71 20.78
C THR A 261 6.47 -16.29 20.26
N ASP A 262 5.38 -15.55 20.07
CA ASP A 262 5.34 -14.25 19.37
C ASP A 262 6.08 -14.33 18.02
N PRO A 263 5.50 -15.08 17.04
CA PRO A 263 6.16 -15.33 15.75
C PRO A 263 6.34 -14.04 14.96
N VAL A 264 7.55 -13.86 14.43
CA VAL A 264 7.94 -12.79 13.51
C VAL A 264 8.55 -13.38 12.25
N THR A 265 8.24 -12.79 11.11
CA THR A 265 8.85 -13.13 9.83
C THR A 265 9.97 -12.14 9.52
N CYS A 266 11.12 -12.68 9.11
CA CYS A 266 12.21 -11.92 8.52
C CYS A 266 12.64 -12.64 7.23
N ARG A 267 12.74 -11.91 6.10
CA ARG A 267 13.28 -12.46 4.84
C ARG A 267 12.59 -13.76 4.36
N GLY A 268 11.30 -13.92 4.66
CA GLY A 268 10.52 -15.11 4.30
C GLY A 268 10.48 -16.20 5.37
N HIS A 269 11.34 -16.14 6.38
CA HIS A 269 11.43 -17.14 7.45
C HIS A 269 10.80 -16.67 8.76
N THR A 270 10.16 -17.57 9.49
CA THR A 270 9.50 -17.27 10.78
C THR A 270 10.37 -17.67 11.96
N PHE A 271 10.39 -16.84 13.00
CA PHE A 271 11.14 -17.03 14.25
C PHE A 271 10.31 -16.57 15.45
N CYS A 272 10.64 -17.02 16.66
CA CYS A 272 10.16 -16.32 17.87
C CYS A 272 10.83 -14.93 17.95
N ARG A 273 10.07 -13.88 18.27
CA ARG A 273 10.63 -12.51 18.40
C ARG A 273 11.81 -12.46 19.35
N GLY A 274 11.68 -13.09 20.52
CA GLY A 274 12.75 -13.16 21.50
C GLY A 274 14.00 -13.91 21.02
N CYS A 275 13.84 -14.94 20.19
CA CYS A 275 14.96 -15.67 19.60
C CYS A 275 15.68 -14.83 18.55
N LEU A 276 14.95 -14.23 17.62
CA LEU A 276 15.54 -13.37 16.60
C LEU A 276 16.23 -12.15 17.23
N ARG A 277 15.60 -11.49 18.21
CA ARG A 277 16.20 -10.34 18.90
C ARG A 277 17.51 -10.70 19.61
N ARG A 278 17.54 -11.83 20.34
CA ARG A 278 18.77 -12.32 20.98
C ARG A 278 19.86 -12.64 19.97
N TRP A 279 19.49 -13.24 18.84
CA TRP A 279 20.42 -13.50 17.74
C TRP A 279 21.07 -12.21 17.23
N LEU A 280 20.28 -11.19 16.92
CA LEU A 280 20.78 -9.92 16.38
C LEU A 280 21.61 -9.13 17.39
N HIS A 281 21.31 -9.22 18.68
CA HIS A 281 22.14 -8.60 19.71
C HIS A 281 23.52 -9.25 19.82
N ARG A 282 23.64 -10.55 19.55
CA ARG A 282 24.92 -11.27 19.60
C ARG A 282 25.85 -10.91 18.44
N THR A 283 25.33 -10.42 17.32
CA THR A 283 26.13 -10.17 16.12
C THR A 283 26.81 -8.78 16.07
N ARG A 284 26.90 -8.07 17.21
CA ARG A 284 27.78 -6.89 17.47
C ARG A 284 27.94 -5.91 16.29
N GLY A 285 26.83 -5.42 15.75
CA GLY A 285 26.82 -4.41 14.68
C GLY A 285 26.59 -4.94 13.26
N HIS A 286 26.58 -6.26 13.08
CA HIS A 286 26.19 -6.91 11.82
C HIS A 286 24.93 -7.73 12.03
N ALA A 287 23.77 -7.08 12.05
CA ALA A 287 22.47 -7.75 12.11
C ALA A 287 22.31 -8.66 10.87
N ARG A 288 22.64 -9.95 11.04
CA ARG A 288 22.60 -10.95 9.97
C ARG A 288 21.48 -11.94 10.20
N HIS A 289 20.81 -12.31 9.12
CA HIS A 289 19.74 -13.29 9.13
C HIS A 289 20.27 -14.67 9.58
N PRO A 290 19.58 -15.40 10.48
CA PRO A 290 20.07 -16.68 11.01
C PRO A 290 20.27 -17.78 9.96
N ILE A 291 19.48 -17.76 8.88
CA ILE A 291 19.49 -18.81 7.84
C ILE A 291 20.37 -18.39 6.65
N THR A 292 20.00 -17.30 5.98
CA THR A 292 20.69 -16.83 4.77
C THR A 292 22.01 -16.10 5.04
N GLY A 293 22.27 -15.62 6.26
CA GLY A 293 23.46 -14.83 6.58
C GLY A 293 23.46 -13.39 6.03
N GLU A 294 22.41 -12.99 5.32
CA GLU A 294 22.26 -11.65 4.73
C GLU A 294 22.08 -10.57 5.80
N MET A 295 22.48 -9.34 5.49
CA MET A 295 22.23 -8.19 6.36
C MET A 295 20.73 -7.88 6.43
N ILE A 296 20.21 -7.74 7.64
CA ILE A 296 18.81 -7.41 7.88
C ILE A 296 18.67 -6.07 8.59
N LYS A 297 17.60 -5.34 8.24
CA LYS A 297 17.18 -4.13 8.94
C LYS A 297 16.03 -4.45 9.87
N GLU A 298 15.84 -3.66 10.92
CA GLU A 298 14.70 -3.83 11.83
C GLU A 298 13.35 -3.71 11.07
N SER A 299 13.29 -2.90 10.01
CA SER A 299 12.14 -2.81 9.10
C SER A 299 11.81 -4.11 8.36
N ASP A 300 12.75 -5.05 8.29
CA ASP A 300 12.57 -6.35 7.62
C ASP A 300 11.89 -7.37 8.55
N ILE A 301 11.77 -7.07 9.85
CA ILE A 301 11.14 -7.92 10.86
C ILE A 301 9.67 -7.51 11.00
N LYS A 302 8.76 -8.44 10.75
CA LYS A 302 7.31 -8.19 10.80
C LYS A 302 6.62 -9.24 11.65
N SER A 303 5.66 -8.85 12.48
CA SER A 303 4.82 -9.81 13.24
C SER A 303 4.07 -10.75 12.29
N ASN A 304 4.04 -12.03 12.61
CA ASN A 304 3.39 -13.06 11.80
C ASN A 304 2.13 -13.61 12.48
N ILE A 305 1.03 -12.90 12.27
CA ILE A 305 -0.28 -13.24 12.86
C ILE A 305 -0.85 -14.56 12.37
N VAL A 306 -0.49 -15.01 11.16
CA VAL A 306 -0.96 -16.31 10.67
C VAL A 306 -0.36 -17.42 11.54
N PHE A 307 0.94 -17.37 11.80
CA PHE A 307 1.60 -18.33 12.68
C PHE A 307 1.14 -18.21 14.14
N ASP A 308 0.85 -17.00 14.62
CA ASP A 308 0.32 -16.79 15.97
C ASP A 308 -1.03 -17.49 16.16
N LEU A 309 -1.90 -17.38 15.14
CA LEU A 309 -3.19 -18.06 15.09
C LEU A 309 -3.04 -19.58 14.97
N LEU A 310 -2.14 -20.07 14.10
CA LEU A 310 -1.90 -21.50 13.92
C LEU A 310 -1.38 -22.16 15.20
N VAL A 311 -0.45 -21.52 15.92
CA VAL A 311 0.05 -21.99 17.22
C VAL A 311 -1.08 -22.04 18.25
N SER A 312 -1.92 -21.01 18.29
CA SER A 312 -3.06 -20.96 19.21
C SER A 312 -4.06 -22.09 18.92
N ASN A 313 -4.40 -22.32 17.66
CA ASN A 313 -5.28 -23.42 17.26
C ASN A 313 -4.66 -24.78 17.56
N TYR A 314 -3.35 -24.93 17.39
CA TYR A 314 -2.64 -26.18 17.68
C TYR A 314 -2.69 -26.51 19.17
N ARG A 315 -2.45 -25.52 20.03
CA ARG A 315 -2.61 -25.66 21.49
C ARG A 315 -4.03 -26.06 21.88
N LEU A 316 -5.05 -25.46 21.28
CA LEU A 316 -6.45 -25.84 21.50
C LEU A 316 -6.75 -27.27 21.07
N CYS A 317 -6.21 -27.73 19.93
CA CYS A 317 -6.36 -29.11 19.48
C CYS A 317 -5.77 -30.09 20.50
N LEU A 318 -4.58 -29.80 21.03
CA LEU A 318 -3.94 -30.61 22.06
C LEU A 318 -4.72 -30.62 23.38
N GLN A 319 -5.20 -29.46 23.82
CA GLN A 319 -6.01 -29.34 25.02
C GLN A 319 -7.29 -30.19 24.92
N ASN A 320 -7.98 -30.13 23.78
CA ASN A 320 -9.18 -30.92 23.55
C ASN A 320 -8.89 -32.42 23.47
N LYS A 321 -7.79 -32.82 22.81
CA LYS A 321 -7.33 -34.22 22.74
C LYS A 321 -7.05 -34.78 24.13
N ASN A 322 -6.41 -34.00 25.01
CA ASN A 322 -6.14 -34.42 26.38
C ASN A 322 -7.39 -34.45 27.26
N ARG A 323 -8.31 -33.50 27.07
CA ARG A 323 -9.61 -33.53 27.77
C ARG A 323 -10.45 -34.76 27.42
N ASN A 324 -10.35 -35.26 26.19
CA ASN A 324 -11.07 -36.46 25.75
C ASN A 324 -10.41 -37.78 26.19
N ARG A 325 -9.16 -37.72 26.70
CA ARG A 325 -8.42 -38.89 27.23
C ARG A 325 -8.60 -39.08 28.73
N ALA A 326 -8.95 -38.00 29.45
CA ALA A 326 -9.24 -38.00 30.88
C ALA A 326 -10.70 -38.39 31.14
#